data_AF-A0A9D6TJB8-F1
#
_entry.id   AF-A0A9D6TJB8-F1
#
_cell.length_a   1.000
_cell.length_b   1.000
_cell.length_c   1.000
_cell.angle_alpha   90.00
_cell.angle_beta   90.00
_cell.angle_gamma   90.00
#
_symmetry.space_group_name_H-M   'P 1'
#
loop_
_entity.id
_entity.type
_entity.pdbx_description
1 polymer ?
#
loop_
_entity_poly.entity_id
_entity_poly.type
_entity_poly.pdbx_seq_one_letter_code
_entity_poly.pdbx_strand_id
1 'polypeptide(L)'
;MLMAVVRQPQAAASGDSGGARKENKPRALLANECAALAAIIRHKVRDASAVYAEAPQPRLTMTIRHRPTKNTVIFGAAAAWGLLLISCVAVNRTMLAPPFIAGATFVGNKECMECHEEKTGHFGSATHAKVTLADAKLGSTGCEACHGAGSLHVKAGGTKTTIVNPMKSPDTCFQCHLEKRGEFSLANSHGVLTGKMGCGDCHNPHEGNMVRGKGASMESANETCTTCHTAQKGPFTFKHNAMKEGCVSCHNPHGSVNQKMLVARDANLCLSCHLETATRSGIILAGGEDHRTRIQGGTCWSAGCHEAIHGSHASPALRY
;
A
#
# COMPACT_ATOMS: atom_id res chain seq x y z
N MET A 1 38.75 44.48 33.24
CA MET A 1 38.06 43.93 32.05
C MET A 1 37.08 42.89 32.56
N LEU A 2 35.81 43.16 32.86
CA LEU A 2 34.75 43.87 32.14
C LEU A 2 34.38 43.21 30.80
N MET A 3 33.17 42.64 30.74
CA MET A 3 32.18 42.56 29.64
C MET A 3 31.40 41.24 29.74
N ALA A 4 30.08 41.13 29.58
CA ALA A 4 28.92 41.94 29.90
C ALA A 4 27.72 41.05 29.54
N VAL A 5 26.88 40.75 30.53
CA VAL A 5 25.57 40.11 30.38
C VAL A 5 24.61 41.15 29.79
N VAL A 6 23.95 40.84 28.68
CA VAL A 6 22.81 41.63 28.18
C VAL A 6 21.52 40.86 28.42
N ARG A 7 20.83 41.24 29.51
CA ARG A 7 19.38 41.11 29.68
C ARG A 7 18.73 42.41 29.22
N GLN A 8 17.58 42.32 28.56
CA GLN A 8 16.62 43.43 28.45
C GLN A 8 15.17 42.88 28.45
N PRO A 9 14.16 43.71 28.80
CA PRO A 9 13.27 43.39 29.91
C PRO A 9 11.79 43.26 29.53
N GLN A 10 11.03 42.81 30.54
CA GLN A 10 9.57 42.74 30.59
C GLN A 10 8.92 44.13 30.55
N ALA A 11 7.75 44.23 29.92
CA ALA A 11 6.76 45.26 30.20
C ALA A 11 5.42 44.56 30.51
N ALA A 12 4.94 44.77 31.73
CA ALA A 12 3.60 44.41 32.16
C ALA A 12 2.68 45.64 32.02
N ALA A 13 1.44 45.43 31.58
CA ALA A 13 0.32 46.28 31.97
C ALA A 13 -0.99 45.49 31.85
N SER A 14 -1.79 45.68 32.89
CA SER A 14 -3.07 45.07 33.29
C SER A 14 -4.28 45.46 32.44
N GLY A 15 -5.35 44.66 32.52
CA GLY A 15 -6.70 45.05 32.11
C GLY A 15 -7.72 43.94 32.25
N ASP A 16 -8.30 43.82 33.45
CA ASP A 16 -9.47 43.00 33.79
C ASP A 16 -10.75 43.56 33.12
N SER A 17 -11.62 42.68 32.60
CA SER A 17 -13.07 42.91 32.61
C SER A 17 -13.82 41.62 32.27
N GLY A 18 -14.60 41.16 33.25
CA GLY A 18 -15.57 40.08 33.10
C GLY A 18 -16.68 40.41 32.09
N GLY A 19 -17.21 39.34 31.46
CA GLY A 19 -18.29 39.47 30.49
C GLY A 19 -18.99 38.13 30.23
N ALA A 20 -19.97 37.84 31.09
CA ALA A 20 -21.17 37.02 30.89
C ALA A 20 -21.19 35.94 29.78
N ARG A 21 -21.26 34.69 30.28
CA ARG A 21 -21.87 33.51 29.64
C ARG A 21 -23.24 33.90 29.03
N LYS A 22 -23.41 33.77 27.71
CA LYS A 22 -24.73 33.77 27.06
C LYS A 22 -25.02 32.43 26.42
N GLU A 23 -26.18 31.93 26.83
CA GLU A 23 -26.81 30.66 26.48
C GLU A 23 -27.21 30.63 25.01
N ASN A 24 -27.22 29.42 24.43
CA ASN A 24 -27.57 29.16 23.05
C ASN A 24 -28.91 28.41 22.98
N LYS A 25 -29.93 29.00 22.32
CA LYS A 25 -31.19 28.38 21.83
C LYS A 25 -32.05 29.43 21.08
N PRO A 26 -32.98 29.06 20.16
CA PRO A 26 -32.82 28.21 18.99
C PRO A 26 -33.34 28.88 17.68
N ARG A 27 -32.96 28.26 16.54
CA ARG A 27 -33.45 28.51 15.18
C ARG A 27 -34.98 28.38 15.09
N ALA A 28 -35.73 29.49 15.06
CA ALA A 28 -37.17 29.44 14.74
C ALA A 28 -37.73 30.68 14.02
N LEU A 29 -36.97 31.77 13.83
CA LEU A 29 -37.51 33.00 13.21
C LEU A 29 -37.26 33.19 11.71
N LEU A 30 -36.46 32.33 11.05
CA LEU A 30 -36.12 32.50 9.62
C LEU A 30 -37.05 31.75 8.64
N ALA A 31 -38.06 31.03 9.13
CA ALA A 31 -38.95 30.22 8.29
C ALA A 31 -40.20 30.97 7.77
N ASN A 32 -40.63 32.04 8.45
CA ASN A 32 -41.89 32.72 8.11
C ASN A 32 -41.76 33.77 7.00
N GLU A 33 -40.55 34.27 6.71
CA GLU A 33 -40.34 35.27 5.64
C GLU A 33 -40.20 34.63 4.25
N CYS A 34 -39.76 33.37 4.14
CA CYS A 34 -39.67 32.66 2.86
C CYS A 34 -41.03 32.23 2.30
N ALA A 35 -42.04 31.99 3.14
CA ALA A 35 -43.37 31.56 2.69
C ALA A 35 -44.18 32.70 2.04
N ALA A 36 -43.98 33.94 2.48
CA ALA A 36 -44.68 35.12 1.95
C ALA A 36 -44.20 35.51 0.54
N LEU A 37 -42.91 35.36 0.23
CA LEU A 37 -42.38 35.65 -1.11
C LEU A 37 -42.84 34.64 -2.19
N ALA A 38 -43.03 33.37 -1.83
CA ALA A 38 -43.45 32.33 -2.76
C ALA A 38 -44.92 32.43 -3.21
N ALA A 39 -45.78 33.14 -2.46
CA ALA A 39 -47.18 33.37 -2.82
C ALA A 39 -47.33 34.49 -3.88
N ILE A 40 -46.50 35.54 -3.80
CA ILE A 40 -46.55 36.70 -4.70
C ILE A 40 -46.05 36.34 -6.11
N ILE A 41 -45.06 35.44 -6.23
CA ILE A 41 -44.54 34.99 -7.53
C ILE A 41 -45.56 34.13 -8.29
N ARG A 42 -46.36 33.31 -7.58
CA ARG A 42 -47.34 32.41 -8.23
C ARG A 42 -48.56 33.10 -8.80
N HIS A 43 -48.95 34.26 -8.27
CA HIS A 43 -50.08 35.03 -8.81
C HIS A 43 -49.71 35.76 -10.11
N LYS A 44 -48.47 36.28 -10.21
CA LYS A 44 -48.01 37.07 -11.35
C LYS A 44 -47.72 36.25 -12.61
N VAL A 45 -47.58 34.92 -12.50
CA VAL A 45 -47.32 34.01 -13.63
C VAL A 45 -48.62 33.49 -14.27
N ARG A 46 -49.75 33.49 -13.53
CA ARG A 46 -51.05 33.04 -14.09
C ARG A 46 -51.67 34.07 -15.05
N ASP A 47 -51.52 35.36 -14.78
CA ASP A 47 -52.18 36.41 -15.58
C ASP A 47 -51.51 36.73 -16.92
N ALA A 48 -50.26 36.30 -17.14
CA ALA A 48 -49.56 36.48 -18.42
C ALA A 48 -49.91 35.40 -19.47
N SER A 49 -50.55 34.30 -19.05
CA SER A 49 -50.77 33.11 -19.89
C SER A 49 -52.07 33.12 -20.71
N ALA A 50 -52.88 34.18 -20.61
CA ALA A 50 -54.24 34.23 -21.17
C ALA A 50 -54.46 35.26 -22.30
N VAL A 51 -53.43 35.99 -22.77
CA VAL A 51 -53.63 37.13 -23.70
C VAL A 51 -53.02 36.95 -25.10
N TYR A 52 -52.28 35.87 -25.39
CA TYR A 52 -51.74 35.62 -26.74
C TYR A 52 -52.08 34.20 -27.23
N ALA A 53 -53.34 34.00 -27.61
CA ALA A 53 -53.73 32.91 -28.49
C ALA A 53 -53.62 33.40 -29.95
N GLU A 54 -52.39 33.42 -30.49
CA GLU A 54 -52.13 33.74 -31.88
C GLU A 54 -52.03 32.47 -32.75
N ALA A 55 -52.62 32.56 -33.93
CA ALA A 55 -52.77 31.52 -34.95
C ALA A 55 -51.45 30.82 -35.34
N PRO A 56 -51.49 29.58 -35.87
CA PRO A 56 -50.29 28.79 -36.14
C PRO A 56 -49.48 29.39 -37.30
N GLN A 57 -48.32 29.97 -36.99
CA GLN A 57 -47.31 30.33 -37.99
C GLN A 57 -46.51 29.09 -38.41
N PRO A 58 -46.13 28.94 -39.69
CA PRO A 58 -45.29 27.83 -40.12
C PRO A 58 -43.90 27.93 -39.47
N ARG A 59 -43.56 26.93 -38.64
CA ARG A 59 -42.19 26.77 -38.10
C ARG A 59 -41.22 26.50 -39.24
N LEU A 60 -40.52 27.54 -39.70
CA LEU A 60 -39.25 27.38 -40.38
C LEU A 60 -38.20 26.95 -39.35
N THR A 61 -38.03 25.65 -39.15
CA THR A 61 -36.91 25.10 -38.39
C THR A 61 -35.63 25.29 -39.21
N MET A 62 -34.96 26.42 -39.02
CA MET A 62 -33.61 26.64 -39.54
C MET A 62 -32.65 25.83 -38.66
N THR A 63 -32.35 24.59 -39.05
CA THR A 63 -31.27 23.81 -38.43
C THR A 63 -29.93 24.42 -38.83
N ILE A 64 -29.40 25.34 -38.01
CA ILE A 64 -28.03 25.85 -38.17
C ILE A 64 -27.09 24.71 -37.80
N ARG A 65 -26.67 23.94 -38.81
CA ARG A 65 -25.65 22.91 -38.67
C ARG A 65 -24.31 23.62 -38.57
N HIS A 66 -23.87 23.91 -37.34
CA HIS A 66 -22.56 24.53 -37.10
C HIS A 66 -21.47 23.54 -37.54
N ARG A 67 -20.96 23.73 -38.76
CA ARG A 67 -19.77 23.00 -39.22
C ARG A 67 -18.57 23.66 -38.55
N PRO A 68 -17.83 22.95 -37.68
CA PRO A 68 -16.63 23.52 -37.10
C PRO A 68 -15.66 23.85 -38.24
N THR A 69 -15.16 25.09 -38.24
CA THR A 69 -14.12 25.49 -39.19
C THR A 69 -12.86 24.65 -38.94
N LYS A 70 -12.04 24.42 -39.97
CA LYS A 70 -10.77 23.67 -39.82
C LYS A 70 -9.93 24.21 -38.66
N ASN A 71 -9.91 25.54 -38.48
CA ASN A 71 -9.19 26.19 -37.40
C ASN A 71 -9.72 25.80 -36.02
N THR A 72 -11.05 25.80 -35.81
CA THR A 72 -11.64 25.36 -34.52
C THR A 72 -11.32 23.91 -34.17
N VAL A 73 -11.23 23.00 -35.16
CA VAL A 73 -10.85 21.60 -34.91
C VAL A 73 -9.36 21.50 -34.54
N ILE A 74 -8.50 22.22 -35.26
CA ILE A 74 -7.05 22.21 -35.03
C ILE A 74 -6.71 22.81 -33.66
N PHE A 75 -7.24 23.99 -33.32
CA PHE A 75 -6.98 24.62 -32.03
C PHE A 75 -7.59 23.85 -30.86
N GLY A 76 -8.80 23.27 -31.04
CA GLY A 76 -9.41 22.40 -30.03
C GLY A 76 -8.62 21.11 -29.79
N ALA A 77 -8.11 20.47 -30.85
CA ALA A 77 -7.28 19.29 -30.75
C ALA A 77 -5.92 19.59 -30.11
N ALA A 78 -5.29 20.72 -30.46
CA ALA A 78 -4.03 21.16 -29.86
C ALA A 78 -4.18 21.49 -28.37
N ALA A 79 -5.27 22.15 -27.96
CA ALA A 79 -5.57 22.42 -26.56
C ALA A 79 -5.84 21.13 -25.77
N ALA A 80 -6.59 20.19 -26.34
CA ALA A 80 -6.83 18.88 -25.73
C ALA A 80 -5.54 18.06 -25.58
N TRP A 81 -4.67 18.07 -26.60
CA TRP A 81 -3.34 17.46 -26.53
C TRP A 81 -2.43 18.14 -25.50
N GLY A 82 -2.45 19.48 -25.43
CA GLY A 82 -1.70 20.23 -24.43
C GLY A 82 -2.14 19.88 -23.00
N LEU A 83 -3.45 19.79 -22.74
CA LEU A 83 -4.00 19.37 -21.45
C LEU A 83 -3.64 17.91 -21.12
N LEU A 84 -3.70 17.00 -22.10
CA LEU A 84 -3.30 15.61 -21.93
C LEU A 84 -1.81 15.48 -21.57
N LEU A 85 -0.95 16.26 -22.22
CA LEU A 85 0.50 16.28 -21.95
C LEU A 85 0.82 16.91 -20.59
N ILE A 86 0.16 18.01 -20.21
CA ILE A 86 0.33 18.62 -18.88
C ILE A 86 -0.12 17.65 -17.78
N SER A 87 -1.18 16.87 -18.01
CA SER A 87 -1.62 15.83 -17.06
C SER A 87 -0.59 14.71 -16.84
N CYS A 88 0.28 14.44 -17.82
CA CYS A 88 1.32 13.42 -17.70
C CYS A 88 2.58 13.91 -16.98
N VAL A 89 2.83 15.22 -16.96
CA VAL A 89 4.08 15.80 -16.44
C VAL A 89 3.89 16.54 -15.10
N ALA A 90 2.69 17.06 -14.81
CA ALA A 90 2.45 17.90 -13.64
C ALA A 90 2.11 17.14 -12.34
N VAL A 91 1.99 15.81 -12.38
CA VAL A 91 1.75 15.02 -11.17
C VAL A 91 3.09 14.49 -10.67
N ASN A 92 3.68 15.17 -9.67
CA ASN A 92 4.73 14.57 -8.85
C ASN A 92 4.15 13.34 -8.14
N ARG A 93 4.20 12.19 -8.80
CA ARG A 93 3.65 10.92 -8.31
C ARG A 93 4.62 10.27 -7.34
N THR A 94 4.73 10.83 -6.13
CA THR A 94 4.93 10.08 -4.88
C THR A 94 4.91 11.06 -3.72
N MET A 95 3.71 11.37 -3.21
CA MET A 95 3.63 11.84 -1.82
C MET A 95 3.73 10.62 -0.93
N LEU A 96 4.97 10.21 -0.65
CA LEU A 96 5.27 9.42 0.53
C LEU A 96 4.94 10.29 1.73
N ALA A 97 3.73 10.14 2.29
CA ALA A 97 3.36 10.81 3.51
C ALA A 97 3.65 9.86 4.68
N PRO A 98 4.55 10.20 5.62
CA PRO A 98 4.72 9.40 6.82
C PRO A 98 3.38 9.29 7.58
N PRO A 99 3.20 8.25 8.41
CA PRO A 99 1.96 8.04 9.14
C PRO A 99 1.55 9.29 9.93
N PHE A 100 0.33 9.77 9.67
CA PHE A 100 -0.17 11.00 10.29
C PHE A 100 -0.76 10.71 11.67
N ILE A 101 -0.29 11.44 12.68
CA ILE A 101 -0.87 11.47 14.02
C ILE A 101 -1.37 12.89 14.25
N ALA A 102 -2.68 13.05 14.48
CA ALA A 102 -3.32 14.36 14.61
C ALA A 102 -2.71 15.17 15.77
N GLY A 103 -2.23 16.38 15.47
CA GLY A 103 -1.63 17.28 16.46
C GLY A 103 -0.20 16.92 16.89
N ALA A 104 0.40 15.87 16.31
CA ALA A 104 1.80 15.54 16.55
C ALA A 104 2.73 16.27 15.57
N THR A 105 3.95 16.50 16.01
CA THR A 105 5.04 17.14 15.27
C THR A 105 6.28 16.25 15.34
N PHE A 106 7.13 16.33 14.32
CA PHE A 106 8.40 15.61 14.30
C PHE A 106 9.29 16.11 15.45
N VAL A 107 9.90 15.18 16.16
CA VAL A 107 10.85 15.48 17.24
C VAL A 107 12.29 15.19 16.84
N GLY A 108 12.52 14.30 15.86
CA GLY A 108 13.85 13.87 15.46
C GLY A 108 14.28 12.54 16.10
N ASN A 109 15.36 11.97 15.58
CA ASN A 109 15.82 10.63 16.00
C ASN A 109 16.52 10.63 17.36
N LYS A 110 17.13 11.75 17.74
CA LYS A 110 17.98 11.82 18.95
C LYS A 110 17.12 11.58 20.20
N GLU A 111 15.97 12.21 20.24
CA GLU A 111 14.95 12.11 21.28
C GLU A 111 14.48 10.66 21.46
N CYS A 112 14.36 9.91 20.36
CA CYS A 112 14.03 8.50 20.40
C CYS A 112 15.18 7.68 21.03
N MET A 113 16.42 7.92 20.62
CA MET A 113 17.59 7.16 21.06
C MET A 113 17.91 7.37 22.55
N GLU A 114 17.59 8.54 23.11
CA GLU A 114 17.76 8.83 24.54
C GLU A 114 16.93 7.91 25.45
N CYS A 115 15.77 7.43 24.98
CA CYS A 115 14.91 6.50 25.73
C CYS A 115 14.92 5.06 25.20
N HIS A 116 15.20 4.87 23.91
CA HIS A 116 15.14 3.58 23.22
C HIS A 116 16.51 3.04 22.81
N GLU A 117 17.56 3.33 23.59
CA GLU A 117 18.94 2.94 23.31
C GLU A 117 19.08 1.45 22.95
N GLU A 118 18.47 0.54 23.72
CA GLU A 118 18.48 -0.91 23.44
C GLU A 118 17.83 -1.24 22.08
N LYS A 119 16.72 -0.57 21.74
CA LYS A 119 15.98 -0.85 20.50
C LYS A 119 16.65 -0.20 19.28
N THR A 120 17.35 0.90 19.47
CA THR A 120 18.02 1.63 18.39
C THR A 120 19.48 1.22 18.22
N GLY A 121 20.09 0.56 19.21
CA GLY A 121 21.51 0.21 19.22
C GLY A 121 21.94 -0.65 18.03
N HIS A 122 21.05 -1.51 17.54
CA HIS A 122 21.28 -2.35 16.36
C HIS A 122 20.69 -1.78 15.07
N PHE A 123 19.94 -0.67 15.14
CA PHE A 123 19.25 -0.10 13.98
C PHE A 123 20.21 0.33 12.87
N GLY A 124 21.44 0.73 13.19
CA GLY A 124 22.45 1.04 12.18
C GLY A 124 22.79 -0.12 11.24
N SER A 125 22.55 -1.38 11.67
CA SER A 125 22.68 -2.55 10.81
C SER A 125 21.54 -2.69 9.81
N ALA A 126 20.35 -2.18 10.17
CA ALA A 126 19.13 -2.33 9.41
C ALA A 126 19.27 -1.69 8.03
N THR A 127 18.78 -2.42 7.04
CA THR A 127 18.50 -1.93 5.69
C THR A 127 17.88 -0.53 5.68
N HIS A 128 16.81 -0.34 6.46
CA HIS A 128 16.02 0.89 6.45
C HIS A 128 16.77 2.08 7.05
N ALA A 129 17.82 1.86 7.86
CA ALA A 129 18.68 2.94 8.35
C ALA A 129 19.58 3.54 7.25
N LYS A 130 19.79 2.81 6.16
CA LYS A 130 20.66 3.20 5.03
C LYS A 130 19.88 3.76 3.84
N VAL A 131 18.55 3.70 3.87
CA VAL A 131 17.70 4.21 2.79
C VAL A 131 17.67 5.73 2.87
N THR A 132 18.32 6.39 1.92
CA THR A 132 18.21 7.83 1.68
C THR A 132 17.37 8.04 0.42
N LEU A 133 16.17 8.62 0.56
CA LEU A 133 15.31 8.93 -0.58
C LEU A 133 15.78 10.26 -1.19
N ALA A 134 16.36 10.21 -2.40
CA ALA A 134 17.06 11.31 -3.06
C ALA A 134 16.26 12.62 -3.21
N ASP A 135 14.93 12.54 -3.35
CA ASP A 135 14.05 13.69 -3.59
C ASP A 135 13.07 13.99 -2.45
N ALA A 136 13.13 13.23 -1.37
CA ALA A 136 12.17 13.39 -0.31
C ALA A 136 12.72 14.33 0.75
N LYS A 137 11.92 15.34 1.12
CA LYS A 137 11.94 15.90 2.48
C LYS A 137 11.72 14.83 3.58
N LEU A 138 11.65 13.54 3.24
CA LEU A 138 11.78 12.38 4.15
C LEU A 138 13.23 12.11 4.59
N GLY A 139 14.25 12.71 3.97
CA GLY A 139 15.64 12.57 4.44
C GLY A 139 15.84 12.94 5.92
N SER A 140 14.86 13.62 6.52
CA SER A 140 14.80 14.02 7.94
C SER A 140 13.99 13.07 8.84
N THR A 141 13.31 12.05 8.30
CA THR A 141 12.23 11.35 9.04
C THR A 141 12.67 10.14 9.85
N GLY A 142 13.88 9.60 9.65
CA GLY A 142 14.45 8.51 10.48
C GLY A 142 13.45 7.54 11.10
N CYS A 143 13.31 7.52 12.44
CA CYS A 143 12.35 6.67 13.16
C CYS A 143 10.89 7.02 12.80
N GLU A 144 10.60 8.31 12.70
CA GLU A 144 9.28 8.90 12.45
C GLU A 144 8.78 8.65 11.00
N ALA A 145 9.63 8.15 10.12
CA ALA A 145 9.26 7.69 8.77
C ALA A 145 8.27 6.51 8.84
N CYS A 146 8.48 5.61 9.81
CA CYS A 146 7.64 4.44 10.04
C CYS A 146 6.72 4.63 11.25
N HIS A 147 7.18 5.34 12.27
CA HIS A 147 6.45 5.51 13.52
C HIS A 147 5.51 6.73 13.54
N GLY A 148 5.59 7.59 12.53
CA GLY A 148 4.89 8.88 12.51
C GLY A 148 5.53 9.88 13.47
N ALA A 149 4.98 11.09 13.51
CA ALA A 149 5.46 12.19 14.36
C ALA A 149 5.38 11.86 15.87
N GLY A 150 6.50 11.97 16.58
CA GLY A 150 6.67 11.46 17.95
C GLY A 150 6.35 12.43 19.10
N SER A 151 6.02 13.71 18.84
CA SER A 151 5.91 14.69 19.94
C SER A 151 4.87 14.37 21.01
N LEU A 152 3.73 13.78 20.63
CA LEU A 152 2.73 13.32 21.58
C LEU A 152 3.19 12.08 22.36
N HIS A 153 4.00 11.22 21.75
CA HIS A 153 4.60 10.07 22.42
C HIS A 153 5.60 10.48 23.49
N VAL A 154 6.50 11.41 23.14
CA VAL A 154 7.46 12.00 24.08
C VAL A 154 6.72 12.72 25.21
N LYS A 155 5.74 13.58 24.89
CA LYS A 155 4.96 14.33 25.90
C LYS A 155 4.16 13.42 26.84
N ALA A 156 3.67 12.29 26.35
CA ALA A 156 2.92 11.31 27.13
C ALA A 156 3.81 10.26 27.83
N GLY A 157 5.14 10.48 27.88
CA GLY A 157 6.07 9.59 28.59
C GLY A 157 6.18 8.19 27.99
N GLY A 158 6.03 8.04 26.67
CA GLY A 158 6.25 6.76 26.00
C GLY A 158 5.00 5.86 25.84
N THR A 159 3.80 6.43 25.94
CA THR A 159 2.55 5.66 25.80
C THR A 159 2.41 5.03 24.40
N LYS A 160 2.02 3.75 24.32
CA LYS A 160 1.95 2.99 23.04
C LYS A 160 0.89 3.48 22.06
N THR A 161 -0.14 4.19 22.51
CA THR A 161 -1.25 4.68 21.67
C THR A 161 -0.96 6.02 20.99
N THR A 162 0.13 6.68 21.36
CA THR A 162 0.52 8.00 20.82
C THR A 162 1.61 7.91 19.76
N ILE A 163 1.93 6.70 19.29
CA ILE A 163 2.90 6.42 18.23
C ILE A 163 2.38 5.28 17.34
N VAL A 164 2.75 5.26 16.05
CA VAL A 164 2.39 4.16 15.16
C VAL A 164 3.29 2.96 15.44
N ASN A 165 2.69 1.77 15.50
CA ASN A 165 3.42 0.51 15.46
C ASN A 165 3.29 -0.13 14.06
N PRO A 166 4.34 -0.10 13.23
CA PRO A 166 4.31 -0.68 11.88
C PRO A 166 3.93 -2.16 11.84
N MET A 167 4.22 -2.95 12.88
CA MET A 167 3.83 -4.37 12.92
C MET A 167 2.32 -4.58 12.89
N LYS A 168 1.54 -3.62 13.40
CA LYS A 168 0.07 -3.68 13.42
C LYS A 168 -0.58 -2.98 12.23
N SER A 169 0.23 -2.35 11.37
CA SER A 169 -0.23 -1.46 10.31
C SER A 169 0.59 -1.70 9.04
N PRO A 170 0.18 -2.66 8.18
CA PRO A 170 0.90 -2.92 6.94
C PRO A 170 0.87 -1.70 5.99
N ASP A 171 -0.10 -0.79 6.16
CA ASP A 171 -0.19 0.46 5.40
C ASP A 171 1.03 1.36 5.55
N THR A 172 1.74 1.29 6.69
CA THR A 172 3.00 2.01 6.90
C THR A 172 4.07 1.52 5.90
N CYS A 173 4.15 0.22 5.70
CA CYS A 173 5.10 -0.38 4.78
C CYS A 173 4.72 -0.12 3.31
N PHE A 174 3.41 -0.15 3.01
CA PHE A 174 2.90 0.04 1.65
C PHE A 174 3.03 1.46 1.13
N GLN A 175 3.33 2.46 1.96
CA GLN A 175 3.67 3.79 1.44
C GLN A 175 4.86 3.72 0.47
N CYS A 176 5.86 2.89 0.79
CA CYS A 176 7.03 2.66 -0.06
C CYS A 176 6.93 1.37 -0.87
N HIS A 177 6.48 0.27 -0.26
CA HIS A 177 6.47 -1.06 -0.87
C HIS A 177 5.15 -1.35 -1.61
N LEU A 178 4.81 -0.48 -2.56
CA LEU A 178 3.56 -0.54 -3.33
C LEU A 178 3.43 -1.83 -4.16
N GLU A 179 4.54 -2.33 -4.71
CA GLU A 179 4.56 -3.60 -5.45
C GLU A 179 4.10 -4.75 -4.55
N LYS A 180 4.57 -4.79 -3.29
CA LYS A 180 4.19 -5.83 -2.33
C LYS A 180 2.74 -5.72 -1.92
N ARG A 181 2.18 -4.51 -1.85
CA ARG A 181 0.72 -4.32 -1.71
C ARG A 181 -0.05 -5.00 -2.85
N GLY A 182 0.45 -4.85 -4.08
CA GLY A 182 -0.09 -5.50 -5.26
C GLY A 182 -0.03 -7.03 -5.16
N GLU A 183 1.12 -7.58 -4.78
CA GLU A 183 1.29 -9.04 -4.60
C GLU A 183 0.34 -9.61 -3.53
N PHE A 184 0.18 -8.94 -2.39
CA PHE A 184 -0.75 -9.38 -1.35
C PHE A 184 -2.23 -9.30 -1.77
N SER A 185 -2.54 -8.52 -2.80
CA SER A 185 -3.89 -8.43 -3.37
C SER A 185 -4.21 -9.60 -4.33
N LEU A 186 -3.24 -10.46 -4.64
CA LEU A 186 -3.46 -11.65 -5.46
C LEU A 186 -4.27 -12.72 -4.70
N ALA A 187 -4.90 -13.60 -5.47
CA ALA A 187 -5.84 -14.59 -4.95
C ALA A 187 -5.22 -15.56 -3.90
N ASN A 188 -3.92 -15.85 -4.04
CA ASN A 188 -3.21 -16.70 -3.09
C ASN A 188 -2.10 -15.86 -2.46
N SER A 189 -2.32 -15.38 -1.25
CA SER A 189 -1.35 -14.61 -0.50
C SER A 189 -1.43 -14.96 0.98
N HIS A 190 -0.33 -14.70 1.68
CA HIS A 190 -0.35 -14.64 3.13
C HIS A 190 -1.26 -13.50 3.60
N GLY A 191 -1.97 -13.71 4.71
CA GLY A 191 -3.12 -12.89 5.14
C GLY A 191 -2.81 -11.49 5.67
N VAL A 192 -1.84 -10.77 5.09
CA VAL A 192 -1.41 -9.43 5.52
C VAL A 192 -2.50 -8.39 5.33
N LEU A 193 -3.16 -8.35 4.17
CA LEU A 193 -4.28 -7.42 3.92
C LEU A 193 -5.53 -7.75 4.76
N THR A 194 -5.64 -9.00 5.22
CA THR A 194 -6.75 -9.43 6.10
C THR A 194 -6.44 -9.25 7.59
N GLY A 195 -5.26 -8.73 7.94
CA GLY A 195 -4.84 -8.51 9.33
C GLY A 195 -4.51 -9.78 10.12
N LYS A 196 -4.40 -10.94 9.46
CA LYS A 196 -4.02 -12.21 10.11
C LYS A 196 -2.51 -12.30 10.41
N MET A 197 -1.73 -11.44 9.76
CA MET A 197 -0.29 -11.34 9.89
C MET A 197 0.18 -9.95 9.46
N GLY A 198 1.34 -9.53 9.94
CA GLY A 198 2.01 -8.29 9.59
C GLY A 198 3.35 -8.54 8.90
N CYS A 199 3.90 -7.49 8.28
CA CYS A 199 5.22 -7.55 7.64
C CYS A 199 6.32 -7.98 8.63
N GLY A 200 6.17 -7.54 9.89
CA GLY A 200 7.09 -7.81 11.00
C GLY A 200 7.14 -9.27 11.46
N ASP A 201 6.16 -10.09 11.09
CA ASP A 201 6.15 -11.51 11.45
C ASP A 201 7.19 -12.32 10.64
N CYS A 202 7.70 -11.75 9.54
CA CYS A 202 8.73 -12.36 8.70
C CYS A 202 9.97 -11.47 8.52
N HIS A 203 9.78 -10.15 8.40
CA HIS A 203 10.87 -9.20 8.19
C HIS A 203 11.11 -8.37 9.43
N ASN A 204 12.33 -8.35 9.95
CA ASN A 204 12.70 -7.41 11.01
C ASN A 204 13.12 -6.06 10.38
N PRO A 205 12.39 -4.95 10.63
CA PRO A 205 12.78 -3.63 10.11
C PRO A 205 13.89 -2.96 10.94
N HIS A 206 14.19 -3.48 12.14
CA HIS A 206 15.16 -2.88 13.07
C HIS A 206 16.57 -3.46 12.99
N GLU A 207 16.77 -4.54 12.24
CA GLU A 207 18.08 -5.16 12.02
C GLU A 207 18.09 -5.92 10.68
N GLY A 208 19.25 -6.42 10.27
CA GLY A 208 19.37 -7.29 9.11
C GLY A 208 19.71 -6.58 7.78
N ASN A 209 20.33 -7.34 6.89
CA ASN A 209 20.93 -6.84 5.66
C ASN A 209 19.94 -6.70 4.49
N MET A 210 20.26 -5.80 3.55
CA MET A 210 19.57 -5.72 2.25
C MET A 210 20.06 -6.85 1.36
N VAL A 211 19.14 -7.54 0.70
CA VAL A 211 19.49 -8.27 -0.52
C VAL A 211 19.17 -7.38 -1.71
N ARG A 212 20.22 -6.95 -2.43
CA ARG A 212 20.08 -6.10 -3.61
C ARG A 212 19.07 -6.73 -4.59
N GLY A 213 18.03 -5.99 -4.93
CA GLY A 213 16.97 -6.44 -5.85
C GLY A 213 15.87 -7.33 -5.25
N LYS A 214 15.94 -7.69 -3.95
CA LYS A 214 14.92 -8.54 -3.28
C LYS A 214 14.29 -7.93 -2.02
N GLY A 215 14.76 -6.77 -1.57
CA GLY A 215 14.22 -6.07 -0.40
C GLY A 215 14.89 -6.46 0.92
N ALA A 216 14.12 -6.42 2.02
CA ALA A 216 14.59 -6.83 3.33
C ALA A 216 14.91 -8.33 3.35
N SER A 217 16.13 -8.71 3.74
CA SER A 217 16.50 -10.11 3.88
C SER A 217 15.72 -10.74 5.04
N MET A 218 15.34 -12.01 4.89
CA MET A 218 15.09 -12.87 6.03
C MET A 218 16.42 -13.57 6.34
N GLU A 219 16.94 -13.43 7.55
CA GLU A 219 18.26 -14.00 7.94
C GLU A 219 18.29 -15.51 7.69
N SER A 220 17.15 -16.18 7.86
CA SER A 220 16.98 -17.56 7.41
C SER A 220 15.51 -17.83 7.02
N ALA A 221 15.27 -17.86 5.71
CA ALA A 221 13.91 -17.98 5.16
C ALA A 221 13.21 -19.28 5.60
N ASN A 222 13.94 -20.39 5.66
CA ASN A 222 13.37 -21.69 6.00
C ASN A 222 12.89 -21.77 7.46
N GLU A 223 13.68 -21.28 8.41
CA GLU A 223 13.35 -21.28 9.83
C GLU A 223 12.19 -20.31 10.11
N THR A 224 12.18 -19.17 9.43
CA THR A 224 11.06 -18.22 9.50
C THR A 224 9.77 -18.89 9.04
N CYS A 225 9.77 -19.53 7.86
CA CYS A 225 8.59 -20.23 7.35
C CYS A 225 8.14 -21.36 8.29
N THR A 226 9.07 -22.17 8.79
CA THR A 226 8.76 -23.37 9.60
C THR A 226 8.40 -23.07 11.05
N THR A 227 8.46 -21.80 11.47
CA THR A 227 7.89 -21.36 12.76
C THR A 227 6.37 -21.58 12.79
N CYS A 228 5.69 -21.40 11.65
CA CYS A 228 4.28 -21.71 11.49
C CYS A 228 4.04 -22.97 10.65
N HIS A 229 4.84 -23.20 9.60
CA HIS A 229 4.76 -24.37 8.72
C HIS A 229 5.55 -25.55 9.27
N THR A 230 5.19 -26.02 10.47
CA THR A 230 5.95 -27.03 11.22
C THR A 230 5.96 -28.40 10.52
N ALA A 231 4.89 -28.74 9.78
CA ALA A 231 4.82 -29.99 9.02
C ALA A 231 5.89 -30.07 7.91
N GLN A 232 6.39 -28.93 7.43
CA GLN A 232 7.38 -28.82 6.35
C GLN A 232 8.83 -28.81 6.88
N LYS A 233 9.01 -28.69 8.21
CA LYS A 233 10.33 -28.66 8.87
C LYS A 233 11.05 -30.00 8.81
N GLY A 234 10.29 -31.10 8.74
CA GLY A 234 10.80 -32.45 8.90
C GLY A 234 11.13 -32.79 10.36
N PRO A 235 12.02 -33.78 10.62
CA PRO A 235 12.89 -34.44 9.65
C PRO A 235 12.10 -35.31 8.67
N PHE A 236 12.57 -35.42 7.43
CA PHE A 236 12.08 -36.41 6.46
C PHE A 236 13.17 -37.46 6.22
N THR A 237 12.80 -38.73 6.02
CA THR A 237 13.74 -39.80 5.65
C THR A 237 14.35 -39.53 4.27
N PHE A 238 13.52 -39.10 3.33
CA PHE A 238 13.88 -38.71 1.98
C PHE A 238 13.51 -37.24 1.78
N LYS A 239 14.45 -36.33 2.06
CA LYS A 239 14.27 -34.88 1.90
C LYS A 239 14.33 -34.49 0.42
N HIS A 240 13.42 -33.62 -0.01
CA HIS A 240 13.53 -33.01 -1.33
C HIS A 240 14.73 -32.05 -1.36
N ASN A 241 15.60 -32.18 -2.37
CA ASN A 241 16.86 -31.41 -2.40
C ASN A 241 16.61 -29.89 -2.48
N ALA A 242 15.56 -29.44 -3.17
CA ALA A 242 15.18 -28.03 -3.23
C ALA A 242 14.86 -27.40 -1.85
N MET A 243 14.61 -28.20 -0.81
CA MET A 243 14.47 -27.66 0.56
C MET A 243 15.77 -27.00 1.05
N LYS A 244 16.93 -27.35 0.47
CA LYS A 244 18.21 -26.68 0.72
C LYS A 244 18.29 -25.31 0.04
N GLU A 245 17.63 -25.14 -1.09
CA GLU A 245 17.53 -23.85 -1.81
C GLU A 245 16.55 -22.90 -1.12
N GLY A 246 15.58 -23.48 -0.41
CA GLY A 246 14.69 -22.82 0.52
C GLY A 246 13.28 -22.59 -0.02
N CYS A 247 12.33 -22.29 0.87
CA CYS A 247 10.89 -22.27 0.54
C CYS A 247 10.55 -21.33 -0.64
N VAL A 248 11.30 -20.25 -0.80
CA VAL A 248 11.03 -19.20 -1.80
C VAL A 248 11.50 -19.56 -3.22
N SER A 249 12.17 -20.70 -3.42
CA SER A 249 12.44 -21.22 -4.76
C SER A 249 11.14 -21.66 -5.46
N CYS A 250 10.18 -22.15 -4.67
CA CYS A 250 8.89 -22.62 -5.15
C CYS A 250 7.74 -21.67 -4.79
N HIS A 251 7.83 -20.95 -3.67
CA HIS A 251 6.74 -20.11 -3.15
C HIS A 251 7.05 -18.61 -3.19
N ASN A 252 6.06 -17.78 -3.51
CA ASN A 252 6.08 -16.35 -3.26
C ASN A 252 5.20 -16.03 -2.04
N PRO A 253 5.77 -15.80 -0.84
CA PRO A 253 4.98 -15.57 0.37
C PRO A 253 4.13 -14.30 0.31
N HIS A 254 4.49 -13.31 -0.51
CA HIS A 254 3.70 -12.09 -0.67
C HIS A 254 2.44 -12.32 -1.51
N GLY A 255 2.51 -13.22 -2.49
CA GLY A 255 1.34 -13.67 -3.22
C GLY A 255 1.63 -14.16 -4.63
N SER A 256 0.72 -14.97 -5.15
CA SER A 256 0.74 -15.48 -6.52
C SER A 256 -0.66 -15.72 -7.06
N VAL A 257 -0.78 -15.67 -8.39
CA VAL A 257 -1.96 -16.16 -9.11
C VAL A 257 -2.09 -17.69 -9.03
N ASN A 258 -1.00 -18.38 -8.71
CA ASN A 258 -0.96 -19.84 -8.60
C ASN A 258 -1.35 -20.27 -7.18
N GLN A 259 -2.10 -21.37 -7.08
CA GLN A 259 -2.49 -21.96 -5.79
C GLN A 259 -1.26 -22.23 -4.91
N LYS A 260 -1.43 -22.24 -3.58
CA LYS A 260 -0.30 -22.43 -2.63
C LYS A 260 0.82 -21.40 -2.80
N MET A 261 0.51 -20.24 -3.38
CA MET A 261 1.43 -19.15 -3.66
C MET A 261 2.66 -19.55 -4.49
N LEU A 262 2.52 -20.43 -5.49
CA LEU A 262 3.67 -20.92 -6.24
C LEU A 262 4.21 -19.88 -7.23
N VAL A 263 5.51 -19.88 -7.47
CA VAL A 263 6.15 -18.96 -8.43
C VAL A 263 5.85 -19.33 -9.89
N ALA A 264 5.51 -20.60 -10.16
CA ALA A 264 5.09 -21.09 -11.46
C ALA A 264 3.93 -22.08 -11.30
N ARG A 265 3.20 -22.32 -12.40
CA ARG A 265 2.10 -23.29 -12.41
C ARG A 265 2.62 -24.71 -12.51
N ASP A 266 2.08 -25.57 -11.65
CA ASP A 266 1.92 -27.00 -11.91
C ASP A 266 3.22 -27.69 -12.37
N ALA A 267 3.17 -28.37 -13.52
CA ALA A 267 4.31 -29.10 -14.08
C ALA A 267 5.49 -28.20 -14.44
N ASN A 268 5.27 -26.94 -14.83
CA ASN A 268 6.36 -26.05 -15.21
C ASN A 268 7.28 -25.72 -14.04
N LEU A 269 6.74 -25.70 -12.81
CA LEU A 269 7.56 -25.52 -11.61
C LEU A 269 8.48 -26.73 -11.38
N CYS A 270 7.95 -27.95 -11.47
CA CYS A 270 8.75 -29.15 -11.26
C CYS A 270 9.78 -29.33 -12.39
N LEU A 271 9.35 -29.12 -13.63
CA LEU A 271 10.18 -29.27 -14.82
C LEU A 271 11.28 -28.21 -14.94
N SER A 272 11.25 -27.12 -14.15
CA SER A 272 12.39 -26.18 -14.12
C SER A 272 13.67 -26.82 -13.60
N CYS A 273 13.56 -27.93 -12.86
CA CYS A 273 14.69 -28.69 -12.31
C CYS A 273 14.68 -30.16 -12.72
N HIS A 274 13.51 -30.79 -12.82
CA HIS A 274 13.36 -32.23 -13.05
C HIS A 274 13.29 -32.64 -14.52
N LEU A 275 13.36 -31.69 -15.46
CA LEU A 275 13.40 -32.02 -16.88
C LEU A 275 14.81 -32.49 -17.27
N GLU A 276 14.99 -33.79 -17.48
CA GLU A 276 16.28 -34.35 -17.91
C GLU A 276 16.47 -34.25 -19.43
N THR A 277 15.44 -34.63 -20.19
CA THR A 277 15.47 -34.55 -21.66
C THR A 277 14.05 -34.43 -22.21
N ALA A 278 13.82 -33.47 -23.10
CA ALA A 278 12.68 -33.44 -24.01
C ALA A 278 13.16 -33.88 -25.39
N THR A 279 12.89 -35.12 -25.78
CA THR A 279 13.32 -35.61 -27.11
C THR A 279 12.39 -35.12 -28.20
N ARG A 280 12.86 -35.09 -29.46
CA ARG A 280 12.05 -34.78 -30.64
C ARG A 280 10.81 -35.67 -30.79
N SER A 281 10.80 -36.82 -30.12
CA SER A 281 9.72 -37.81 -30.07
C SER A 281 8.62 -37.47 -29.06
N GLY A 282 8.74 -36.37 -28.30
CA GLY A 282 7.77 -35.97 -27.27
C GLY A 282 7.86 -36.76 -25.97
N ILE A 283 8.96 -37.47 -25.73
CA ILE A 283 9.24 -38.15 -24.45
C ILE A 283 9.70 -37.07 -23.46
N ILE A 284 9.11 -37.08 -22.26
CA ILE A 284 9.50 -36.21 -21.14
C ILE A 284 10.13 -37.11 -20.08
N LEU A 285 11.46 -37.06 -19.94
CA LEU A 285 12.17 -37.82 -18.91
C LEU A 285 12.34 -36.97 -17.64
N ALA A 286 11.95 -37.53 -16.50
CA ALA A 286 12.22 -37.00 -15.18
C ALA A 286 12.55 -38.16 -14.24
N GLY A 287 13.72 -38.13 -13.59
CA GLY A 287 14.20 -39.22 -12.74
C GLY A 287 14.41 -40.54 -13.50
N GLY A 288 14.76 -40.49 -14.80
CA GLY A 288 14.91 -41.68 -15.65
C GLY A 288 13.60 -42.34 -16.13
N GLU A 289 12.43 -41.79 -15.76
CA GLU A 289 11.10 -42.34 -16.11
C GLU A 289 10.39 -41.47 -17.16
N ASP A 290 9.66 -42.11 -18.10
CA ASP A 290 8.82 -41.40 -19.09
C ASP A 290 7.54 -40.87 -18.43
N HIS A 291 7.37 -39.55 -18.47
CA HIS A 291 6.25 -38.80 -17.91
C HIS A 291 5.25 -38.32 -18.97
N ARG A 292 5.45 -38.63 -20.27
CA ARG A 292 4.61 -38.16 -21.39
C ARG A 292 3.12 -38.38 -21.17
N THR A 293 2.72 -39.58 -20.74
CA THR A 293 1.30 -39.92 -20.51
C THR A 293 0.83 -39.51 -19.12
N ARG A 294 1.73 -39.49 -18.14
CA ARG A 294 1.42 -39.17 -16.73
C ARG A 294 1.08 -37.68 -16.56
N ILE A 295 1.81 -36.78 -17.24
CA ILE A 295 1.57 -35.33 -17.21
C ILE A 295 0.25 -34.95 -17.91
N GLN A 296 -0.26 -35.78 -18.84
CA GLN A 296 -1.57 -35.54 -19.44
C GLN A 296 -2.73 -35.78 -18.46
N GLY A 297 -2.51 -36.58 -17.41
CA GLY A 297 -3.50 -36.88 -16.37
C GLY A 297 -3.64 -35.80 -15.30
N GLY A 298 -2.76 -34.80 -15.28
CA GLY A 298 -2.75 -33.74 -14.29
C GLY A 298 -1.34 -33.25 -13.98
N THR A 299 -1.22 -32.40 -12.97
CA THR A 299 0.07 -31.90 -12.49
C THR A 299 0.80 -32.98 -11.70
N CYS A 300 2.10 -32.80 -11.46
CA CYS A 300 2.93 -33.78 -10.75
C CYS A 300 2.35 -34.19 -9.39
N TRP A 301 1.77 -33.24 -8.63
CA TRP A 301 1.08 -33.56 -7.38
C TRP A 301 -0.44 -33.72 -7.54
N SER A 302 -1.10 -33.01 -8.46
CA SER A 302 -2.57 -33.03 -8.53
C SER A 302 -3.08 -34.34 -9.13
N ALA A 303 -2.23 -35.06 -9.88
CA ALA A 303 -2.48 -36.40 -10.34
C ALA A 303 -2.33 -37.47 -9.22
N GLY A 304 -1.92 -37.06 -8.01
CA GLY A 304 -1.76 -37.94 -6.85
C GLY A 304 -0.46 -38.76 -6.84
N CYS A 305 0.51 -38.42 -7.71
CA CYS A 305 1.78 -39.16 -7.79
C CYS A 305 2.86 -38.56 -6.88
N HIS A 306 3.07 -37.23 -6.91
CA HIS A 306 4.06 -36.53 -6.08
C HIS A 306 3.40 -35.74 -4.95
N GLU A 307 2.74 -36.42 -4.01
CA GLU A 307 1.99 -35.75 -2.93
C GLU A 307 2.88 -35.24 -1.77
N ALA A 308 4.11 -35.75 -1.66
CA ALA A 308 5.04 -35.43 -0.57
C ALA A 308 6.27 -34.61 -1.03
N ILE A 309 6.04 -33.52 -1.77
CA ILE A 309 7.08 -32.72 -2.45
C ILE A 309 8.11 -32.05 -1.54
N HIS A 310 7.82 -31.83 -0.25
CA HIS A 310 8.78 -31.25 0.70
C HIS A 310 9.72 -32.31 1.30
N GLY A 311 9.34 -33.59 1.16
CA GLY A 311 10.05 -34.74 1.67
C GLY A 311 9.09 -35.85 2.11
N SER A 312 9.57 -37.09 2.07
CA SER A 312 8.79 -38.28 2.38
C SER A 312 9.48 -39.17 3.40
N HIS A 313 8.67 -39.89 4.19
CA HIS A 313 9.13 -40.99 5.03
C HIS A 313 8.93 -42.37 4.41
N ALA A 314 8.11 -42.44 3.36
CA ALA A 314 7.62 -43.69 2.81
C ALA A 314 8.34 -44.11 1.52
N SER A 315 8.75 -43.15 0.68
CA SER A 315 9.36 -43.48 -0.61
C SER A 315 10.42 -42.45 -1.05
N PRO A 316 11.59 -42.92 -1.53
CA PRO A 316 12.60 -42.04 -2.11
C PRO A 316 12.16 -41.42 -3.44
N ALA A 317 11.16 -41.98 -4.14
CA ALA A 317 10.66 -41.42 -5.40
C ALA A 317 9.95 -40.07 -5.20
N LEU A 318 9.42 -39.82 -4.01
CA LEU A 318 8.69 -38.59 -3.66
C LEU A 318 9.61 -37.44 -3.22
N ARG A 319 10.94 -37.64 -3.26
CA ARG A 319 11.92 -36.58 -2.99
C ARG A 319 12.21 -35.70 -4.21
N TYR A 320 11.59 -36.02 -5.34
CA TYR A 320 11.69 -35.35 -6.63
C TYR A 320 10.33 -34.75 -7.01
#